data_AF-A0A162S9S8-F1
#
_entry.id   AF-A0A162S9S8-F1
#
_cell.length_a   1.000
_cell.length_b   1.000
_cell.length_c   1.000
_cell.angle_alpha   90.00
_cell.angle_beta   90.00
_cell.angle_gamma   90.00
#
_symmetry.space_group_name_H-M   'P 1'
#
loop_
_entity.id
_entity.type
_entity.pdbx_description
1 polymer ?
#
loop_
_entity_poly.entity_id
_entity_poly.type
_entity_poly.pdbx_seq_one_letter_code
_entity_poly.pdbx_strand_id
1 'polypeptide(L)'
;MYLLAIFEDFYNSRHKAIYAKLREMYEESMPMDIVTLSEKLGEKLKEVVGVSYLGELINCSLNAVNIKNYGSIVKEKSNYRHLKGILTNY
;
A
#
# COMPACT_ATOMS: atom_id res chain seq x y z
N MET A 1 -5.94 10.45 9.38
CA MET A 1 -6.60 9.59 8.37
C MET A 1 -6.95 8.27 9.06
N TYR A 2 -8.24 7.94 9.26
CA TYR A 2 -8.63 6.65 9.86
C TYR A 2 -8.30 5.53 8.86
N LEU A 3 -7.17 4.84 9.07
CA LEU A 3 -6.67 3.82 8.17
C LEU A 3 -7.30 2.46 8.53
N LEU A 4 -8.23 1.99 7.70
CA LEU A 4 -8.87 0.67 7.81
C LEU A 4 -7.92 -0.49 7.43
N ALA A 5 -6.74 -0.19 6.88
CA ALA A 5 -5.77 -1.17 6.41
C ALA A 5 -4.38 -0.94 7.02
N ILE A 6 -3.64 -2.03 7.27
CA ILE A 6 -2.20 -2.01 7.53
C ILE A 6 -1.45 -2.54 6.31
N PHE A 7 -0.13 -2.30 6.22
CA PHE A 7 0.65 -2.73 5.05
C PHE A 7 0.53 -4.25 4.80
N GLU A 8 0.36 -5.05 5.85
CA GLU A 8 0.16 -6.51 5.75
C GLU A 8 -1.13 -6.90 5.04
N ASP A 9 -2.13 -6.02 5.01
CA ASP A 9 -3.42 -6.28 4.35
C ASP A 9 -3.32 -6.26 2.82
N PHE A 10 -2.25 -5.70 2.26
CA PHE A 10 -2.01 -5.76 0.82
C PHE A 10 -1.46 -7.12 0.39
N TYR A 11 -1.96 -7.68 -0.71
CA TYR A 11 -1.42 -8.94 -1.24
C TYR A 11 -0.08 -8.74 -1.96
N ASN A 12 -0.01 -7.72 -2.83
CA ASN A 12 1.16 -7.40 -3.62
C ASN A 12 2.24 -6.75 -2.73
N SER A 13 3.45 -7.32 -2.72
CA SER A 13 4.61 -6.83 -1.96
C SER A 13 4.96 -5.37 -2.29
N ARG A 14 4.78 -4.94 -3.53
CA ARG A 14 5.00 -3.55 -3.96
C ARG A 14 4.04 -2.60 -3.26
N HIS A 15 2.76 -2.96 -3.18
CA HIS A 15 1.77 -2.17 -2.44
C HIS A 15 2.05 -2.15 -0.94
N LYS A 16 2.54 -3.26 -0.36
CA LYS A 16 2.97 -3.28 1.06
C LYS A 16 4.06 -2.23 1.31
N ALA A 17 5.10 -2.25 0.48
CA ALA A 17 6.25 -1.36 0.58
C ALA A 17 5.85 0.11 0.41
N ILE A 18 5.04 0.41 -0.61
CA ILE A 18 4.53 1.76 -0.87
C ILE A 18 3.71 2.26 0.33
N TYR A 19 2.76 1.46 0.80
CA TYR A 19 1.88 1.86 1.90
C TYR A 19 2.64 2.06 3.21
N ALA A 20 3.61 1.19 3.52
CA ALA A 20 4.47 1.34 4.68
C ALA A 20 5.24 2.68 4.64
N LYS A 21 5.81 3.02 3.47
CA LYS A 21 6.57 4.28 3.32
C LYS A 21 5.67 5.52 3.35
N LEU A 22 4.49 5.45 2.74
CA LEU A 22 3.48 6.52 2.83
C LEU A 22 3.01 6.75 4.28
N ARG A 23 2.90 5.68 5.08
CA ARG A 23 2.55 5.81 6.49
C ARG A 23 3.67 6.49 7.30
N GLU A 24 4.92 6.11 7.08
CA GLU A 24 6.09 6.75 7.69
C GLU A 24 6.14 8.25 7.34
N MET A 25 5.97 8.60 6.06
CA MET A 25 5.90 9.98 5.61
C MET A 25 4.76 10.76 6.29
N TYR A 26 3.58 10.15 6.45
CA TYR A 26 2.47 10.77 7.16
C TYR A 26 2.78 11.00 8.64
N GLU A 27 3.39 10.03 9.31
CA GLU A 27 3.79 10.12 10.72
C GLU A 27 4.89 11.19 10.93
N GLU A 28 5.80 11.35 9.96
CA GLU A 28 6.83 12.40 9.92
C GLU A 28 6.31 13.76 9.42
N SER A 29 5.00 13.91 9.16
CA SER A 29 4.39 15.14 8.61
C SER A 29 5.04 15.63 7.31
N MET A 30 5.49 14.68 6.47
CA MET A 30 6.11 14.95 5.19
C MET A 30 5.10 15.14 4.06
N PRO A 31 5.51 15.81 2.95
CA PRO A 31 4.72 15.88 1.73
C PRO A 31 4.38 14.49 1.19
N MET A 32 3.10 14.25 0.92
CA MET A 32 2.56 12.98 0.42
C MET A 32 2.40 12.98 -1.11
N ASP A 33 3.51 13.22 -1.80
CA ASP A 33 3.59 13.21 -3.27
C ASP A 33 4.61 12.16 -3.77
N ILE A 34 4.58 11.88 -5.07
CA ILE A 34 5.40 10.82 -5.66
C ILE A 34 6.88 11.15 -5.72
N VAL A 35 7.25 12.42 -5.88
CA VAL A 35 8.65 12.81 -5.92
C VAL A 35 9.25 12.51 -4.55
N THR A 36 8.61 13.00 -3.49
CA THR A 36 8.99 12.74 -2.11
C THR A 36 8.98 11.25 -1.78
N LEU A 37 7.96 10.50 -2.20
CA LEU A 37 7.90 9.05 -2.02
C LEU A 37 9.07 8.36 -2.72
N SER A 38 9.37 8.72 -3.97
CA SER A 38 10.44 8.11 -4.76
C SER A 38 11.82 8.35 -4.15
N GLU A 39 12.07 9.52 -3.58
CA GLU A 39 13.31 9.85 -2.88
C GLU A 39 13.47 9.05 -1.59
N LYS A 40 12.37 8.88 -0.85
CA LYS A 40 12.33 8.16 0.43
C LYS A 40 12.29 6.64 0.30
N LEU A 41 11.93 6.12 -0.87
CA LEU A 41 12.13 4.71 -1.19
C LEU A 41 13.64 4.44 -1.24
N GLY A 42 14.17 3.66 -0.29
CA GLY A 42 15.57 3.22 -0.37
C GLY A 42 15.82 2.36 -1.62
N GLU A 43 17.07 2.23 -2.05
CA GLU A 43 17.44 1.52 -3.29
C GLU A 43 16.84 0.11 -3.40
N LYS A 44 16.91 -0.69 -2.33
CA LYS A 44 16.27 -2.02 -2.28
C LYS A 44 14.75 -1.98 -2.47
N LEU A 45 14.09 -0.93 -1.98
CA LEU A 45 12.65 -0.78 -2.11
C LEU A 45 12.26 -0.28 -3.51
N LYS A 46 13.09 0.59 -4.11
CA LYS A 46 12.95 1.00 -5.51
C LYS A 46 13.05 -0.18 -6.47
N GLU A 47 13.97 -1.11 -6.23
CA GLU A 47 14.09 -2.35 -7.02
C GLU A 47 12.82 -3.21 -6.92
N VAL A 48 12.28 -3.37 -5.71
CA VAL A 48 11.05 -4.15 -5.48
C VAL A 48 9.85 -3.50 -6.17
N VAL A 49 9.73 -2.18 -6.08
CA VAL A 49 8.57 -1.44 -6.59
C VAL A 49 8.64 -1.22 -8.10
N GLY A 50 9.82 -0.84 -8.61
CA GLY A 50 10.05 -0.41 -9.98
C GLY A 50 9.67 1.06 -10.20
N VAL A 51 10.54 1.83 -10.87
CA VAL A 51 10.32 3.27 -11.13
C VAL A 51 9.09 3.51 -12.02
N SER A 52 8.91 2.68 -13.06
CA SER A 52 7.75 2.75 -13.96
C SER A 52 6.42 2.49 -13.24
N TYR A 53 6.44 1.60 -12.24
CA TYR A 53 5.24 1.18 -11.53
C TYR A 53 4.62 2.30 -10.68
N LEU A 54 5.45 3.16 -10.08
CA LEU A 54 4.94 4.34 -9.36
C LEU A 54 4.19 5.29 -10.31
N GLY A 55 4.70 5.46 -11.53
CA GLY A 55 4.03 6.25 -12.57
C GLY A 55 2.69 5.65 -13.01
N GLU A 56 2.63 4.33 -13.19
CA GLU A 56 1.38 3.61 -13.47
C GLU A 56 0.34 3.80 -12.36
N LEU A 57 0.79 3.72 -11.09
CA LEU A 57 -0.10 3.84 -9.93
C LEU A 57 -0.79 5.22 -9.85
N ILE A 58 -0.09 6.30 -10.21
CA ILE A 58 -0.69 7.64 -10.29
C ILE A 58 -1.73 7.72 -11.39
N ASN A 59 -1.40 7.18 -12.57
CA ASN A 59 -2.28 7.24 -13.73
C ASN A 59 -3.56 6.42 -13.55
N CYS A 60 -3.54 5.43 -12.64
CA CYS A 60 -4.73 4.71 -12.24
C CYS A 60 -5.76 5.53 -11.43
N SER A 61 -5.47 6.78 -11.06
CA SER A 61 -6.28 7.70 -10.26
C SER A 61 -7.73 7.26 -10.02
N LEU A 62 -7.94 6.47 -8.97
CA LEU A 62 -9.26 6.17 -8.46
C LEU A 62 -9.71 7.35 -7.59
N ASN A 63 -10.92 7.84 -7.85
CA ASN A 63 -11.49 9.00 -7.18
C ASN A 63 -11.42 8.83 -5.64
N ALA A 64 -10.75 9.76 -4.96
CA ALA A 64 -10.51 9.75 -3.51
C ALA A 64 -11.79 9.68 -2.67
N VAL A 65 -12.96 10.02 -3.26
CA VAL A 65 -14.29 9.85 -2.64
C VAL A 65 -14.52 8.42 -2.15
N ASN A 66 -14.00 7.41 -2.84
CA ASN A 66 -14.22 5.99 -2.51
C ASN A 66 -13.10 5.36 -1.66
N ILE A 67 -12.17 6.15 -1.10
CA ILE A 67 -10.99 5.62 -0.39
C ILE A 67 -11.36 4.67 0.76
N LYS A 68 -12.46 4.95 1.48
CA LYS A 68 -12.97 4.07 2.55
C LYS A 68 -13.44 2.72 2.00
N ASN A 69 -14.16 2.72 0.88
CA ASN A 69 -14.67 1.50 0.26
C ASN A 69 -13.51 0.62 -0.22
N TYR A 70 -12.48 1.20 -0.86
CA TYR A 70 -11.29 0.45 -1.27
C TYR A 70 -10.52 -0.11 -0.07
N GLY A 71 -10.40 0.65 1.01
CA GLY A 71 -9.80 0.16 2.26
C GLY A 71 -10.54 -1.06 2.82
N SER A 72 -11.87 -1.03 2.85
CA SER A 72 -12.69 -2.17 3.30
C SER A 72 -12.50 -3.40 2.42
N ILE A 73 -12.45 -3.25 1.09
CA ILE A 73 -12.21 -4.37 0.16
C ILE A 73 -10.85 -5.01 0.42
N VAL A 74 -9.79 -4.21 0.60
CA VAL A 74 -8.45 -4.72 0.92
C VAL A 74 -8.47 -5.50 2.24
N LYS A 75 -9.16 -4.98 3.26
CA LYS A 75 -9.27 -5.62 4.57
C LYS A 75 -10.03 -6.94 4.52
N GLU A 76 -11.17 -6.98 3.83
CA GLU A 76 -11.98 -8.19 3.66
C GLU A 76 -11.16 -9.29 2.95
N LYS A 77 -10.47 -8.94 1.87
CA LYS A 77 -9.60 -9.89 1.15
C LYS A 77 -8.42 -10.35 2.00
N SER A 78 -7.87 -9.49 2.86
CA SER A 78 -6.83 -9.86 3.83
C SER A 78 -7.32 -10.92 4.81
N ASN A 79 -8.48 -10.69 5.42
CA ASN A 79 -9.10 -11.63 6.36
C ASN A 79 -9.37 -12.99 5.71
N TYR A 80 -9.88 -13.00 4.47
CA TYR A 80 -10.11 -14.24 3.73
C TYR A 80 -8.81 -15.02 3.48
N ARG A 81 -7.71 -14.33 3.11
CA ARG A 81 -6.39 -14.97 2.94
C ARG A 81 -5.85 -15.53 4.25
N HIS A 82 -6.05 -14.82 5.36
CA HIS A 82 -5.63 -15.27 6.68
C HIS A 82 -6.37 -16.55 7.09
N LEU A 83 -7.70 -16.56 7.00
CA LEU A 83 -8.52 -17.73 7.29
C LEU A 83 -8.16 -18.92 6.40
N LYS A 84 -8.00 -18.70 5.09
CA LYS A 84 -7.56 -19.74 4.17
C LYS A 84 -6.19 -20.32 4.58
N GLY A 85 -5.24 -19.45 4.92
CA GLY A 85 -3.92 -19.86 5.39
C GLY A 85 -3.98 -20.73 6.63
N ILE A 86 -4.84 -20.41 7.60
CA ILE A 86 -5.07 -21.26 8.78
C ILE A 86 -5.59 -22.63 8.35
N LEU A 87 -6.60 -22.69 7.49
CA LEU A 87 -7.24 -23.95 7.06
C LEU A 87 -6.30 -24.86 6.25
N THR A 88 -5.36 -24.31 5.47
CA THR A 88 -4.38 -25.10 4.70
C THR A 88 -3.17 -25.56 5.50
N ASN A 89 -3.00 -25.10 6.75
CA ASN A 89 -1.89 -25.50 7.64
C ASN A 89 -2.30 -26.60 8.66
N TYR A 90 -3.50 -27.17 8.50
CA TYR A 90 -3.96 -28.42 9.12
C TYR A 90 -4.07 -29.50 8.04
#